data_AF-A0A0R2EXD0-F1
#
_entry.id   AF-A0A0R2EXD0-F1
#
_cell.length_a   1.000
_cell.length_b   1.000
_cell.length_c   1.000
_cell.angle_alpha   90.00
_cell.angle_beta   90.00
_cell.angle_gamma   90.00
#
_symmetry.space_group_name_H-M   'P 1'
#
loop_
_entity.id
_entity.type
_entity.pdbx_description
1 polymer ?
#
loop_
_entity_poly.entity_id
_entity_poly.type
_entity_poly.pdbx_seq_one_letter_code
_entity_poly.pdbx_strand_id
1 'polypeptide(L)'
;MDEEQLIEWLSPTAARRLRVIENVLVGKRSVSTLYWGMRYQRLDWLGYDRQVTRQQMDQAVASLVDQQLITVADNQASLTPAGQTTQATLLATRYQPQAFATRLTVDVATFWQRLLLAVQVVSEASYQERHYYPLQMPWAVKQFVKRWYQRYRTTNLSTEFKTTLEQFLRTQNDQLAVIFSQSLSGHEQPGTTIVQLVRLTGRTSAELMRIRVDLTCLFVQWLQQPTTNASSAVVALLVGLEQSPVSQSALETLSAFNQGGQLAEISQKRRLKPSTVREHLLEAAIFLPVTAVDYQRALPEKLMATMITRFEGQALDDWQFDQVSDLQLEFWQFRLFEILRSKVANDG
;
A
#
# COMPACT_ATOMS: atom_id res chain seq x y z
N MET A 1 -11.04 2.29 11.44
CA MET A 1 -11.33 0.86 11.68
C MET A 1 -12.70 0.70 12.29
N ASP A 2 -13.57 -0.02 11.59
CA ASP A 2 -14.88 -0.48 12.07
C ASP A 2 -14.90 -2.03 12.09
N GLU A 3 -16.03 -2.61 12.49
CA GLU A 3 -16.23 -4.06 12.62
C GLU A 3 -16.07 -4.78 11.27
N GLU A 4 -16.69 -4.26 10.22
CA GLU A 4 -16.63 -4.83 8.87
C GLU A 4 -15.19 -4.82 8.35
N GLN A 5 -14.47 -3.70 8.52
CA GLN A 5 -13.08 -3.62 8.11
C GLN A 5 -12.20 -4.59 8.91
N LEU A 6 -12.41 -4.76 10.22
CA LEU A 6 -11.64 -5.74 10.98
C LEU A 6 -11.91 -7.15 10.48
N ILE A 7 -13.16 -7.52 10.21
CA ILE A 7 -13.48 -8.88 9.77
C ILE A 7 -12.86 -9.18 8.40
N GLU A 8 -12.81 -8.22 7.46
CA GLU A 8 -12.08 -8.34 6.17
C GLU A 8 -10.56 -8.54 6.35
N TRP A 9 -10.03 -8.11 7.49
CA TRP A 9 -8.63 -8.22 7.86
C TRP A 9 -8.27 -9.49 8.61
N LEU A 10 -9.22 -10.36 8.95
CA LEU A 10 -8.95 -11.66 9.56
C LEU A 10 -8.72 -12.76 8.49
N SER A 11 -8.17 -13.91 8.88
CA SER A 11 -8.01 -15.06 7.98
C SER A 11 -9.05 -16.14 8.32
N PRO A 12 -9.63 -16.82 7.32
CA PRO A 12 -10.51 -17.96 7.56
C PRO A 12 -9.77 -19.18 8.13
N THR A 13 -8.45 -19.26 7.94
CA THR A 13 -7.66 -20.47 8.27
C THR A 13 -6.67 -20.26 9.42
N ALA A 14 -6.35 -19.01 9.78
CA ALA A 14 -5.31 -18.71 10.75
C ALA A 14 -5.67 -17.53 11.66
N ALA A 15 -5.18 -17.56 12.90
CA ALA A 15 -5.29 -16.44 13.81
C ALA A 15 -4.44 -15.27 13.32
N ARG A 16 -4.93 -14.04 13.48
CA ARG A 16 -4.15 -12.83 13.15
C ARG A 16 -3.93 -11.95 14.36
N ARG A 17 -2.70 -11.45 14.49
CA ARG A 17 -2.28 -10.56 15.58
C ARG A 17 -2.93 -9.19 15.40
N LEU A 18 -3.81 -8.80 16.31
CA LEU A 18 -4.56 -7.53 16.24
C LEU A 18 -3.62 -6.31 16.17
N ARG A 19 -2.52 -6.35 16.94
CA ARG A 19 -1.52 -5.28 16.96
C ARG A 19 -0.78 -5.13 15.62
N VAL A 20 -0.62 -6.21 14.86
CA VAL A 20 -0.02 -6.13 13.51
C VAL A 20 -0.99 -5.42 12.58
N ILE A 21 -2.27 -5.78 12.58
CA ILE A 21 -3.31 -5.16 11.73
C ILE A 21 -3.33 -3.64 11.95
N GLU A 22 -3.41 -3.23 13.22
CA GLU A 22 -3.35 -1.82 13.64
C GLU A 22 -2.06 -1.13 13.13
N ASN A 23 -0.90 -1.74 13.37
CA ASN A 23 0.39 -1.18 12.98
C ASN A 23 0.56 -1.05 11.45
N VAL A 24 0.05 -2.02 10.67
CA VAL A 24 0.09 -1.94 9.20
C VAL A 24 -0.75 -0.75 8.74
N LEU A 25 -1.99 -0.62 9.21
CA LEU A 25 -2.88 0.47 8.80
C LEU A 25 -2.33 1.85 9.15
N VAL A 26 -1.76 2.01 10.35
CA VAL A 26 -1.12 3.27 10.78
C VAL A 26 0.20 3.55 10.05
N GLY A 27 0.83 2.53 9.46
CA GLY A 27 2.09 2.67 8.73
C GLY A 27 3.34 2.53 9.61
N LYS A 28 3.26 1.80 10.73
CA LYS A 28 4.41 1.54 11.60
C LYS A 28 5.37 0.53 10.97
N ARG A 29 6.56 0.98 10.58
CA ARG A 29 7.54 0.21 9.78
C ARG A 29 8.55 -0.62 10.58
N SER A 30 8.15 -1.20 11.72
CA SER A 30 9.03 -2.18 12.38
C SER A 30 9.08 -3.49 11.59
N VAL A 31 10.22 -4.19 11.57
CA VAL A 31 10.40 -5.47 10.85
C VAL A 31 9.28 -6.46 11.17
N SER A 32 8.86 -6.59 12.42
CA SER A 32 7.75 -7.48 12.80
C SER A 32 6.44 -7.11 12.11
N THR A 33 6.09 -5.82 12.05
CA THR A 33 4.90 -5.34 11.34
C THR A 33 5.00 -5.61 9.84
N LEU A 34 6.15 -5.30 9.24
CA LEU A 34 6.36 -5.48 7.80
C LEU A 34 6.32 -6.97 7.42
N TYR A 35 6.97 -7.82 8.21
CA TYR A 35 6.97 -9.26 8.02
C TYR A 35 5.56 -9.83 8.10
N TRP A 36 4.81 -9.55 9.18
CA TRP A 36 3.46 -10.09 9.30
C TRP A 36 2.49 -9.46 8.32
N GLY A 37 2.66 -8.18 7.96
CA GLY A 37 1.92 -7.58 6.86
C GLY A 37 2.14 -8.31 5.54
N MET A 38 3.37 -8.80 5.29
CA MET A 38 3.71 -9.59 4.10
C MET A 38 3.02 -10.96 4.16
N ARG A 39 3.18 -11.67 5.29
CA ARG A 39 2.56 -12.97 5.55
C ARG A 39 1.04 -12.94 5.44
N TYR A 40 0.42 -11.85 5.87
CA TYR A 40 -1.04 -11.67 5.77
C TYR A 40 -1.51 -11.24 4.39
N GLN A 41 -0.60 -11.00 3.42
CA GLN A 41 -0.90 -10.42 2.10
C GLN A 41 -1.63 -9.07 2.22
N ARG A 42 -1.18 -8.24 3.16
CA ARG A 42 -1.77 -6.93 3.49
C ARG A 42 -0.76 -5.78 3.50
N LEU A 43 0.47 -5.98 3.03
CA LEU A 43 1.46 -4.90 2.94
C LEU A 43 1.00 -3.72 2.08
N ASP A 44 0.17 -3.97 1.07
CA ASP A 44 -0.40 -2.93 0.23
C ASP A 44 -1.23 -1.91 1.01
N TRP A 45 -1.73 -2.30 2.20
CA TRP A 45 -2.49 -1.44 3.09
C TRP A 45 -1.62 -0.61 4.05
N LEU A 46 -0.30 -0.75 3.99
CA LEU A 46 0.61 -0.05 4.88
C LEU A 46 0.36 1.46 4.82
N GLY A 47 0.06 2.06 5.97
CA GLY A 47 -0.20 3.49 6.12
C GLY A 47 -1.46 4.01 5.45
N TYR A 48 -2.41 3.14 5.08
CA TYR A 48 -3.70 3.54 4.46
C TYR A 48 -4.55 4.39 5.40
N ASP A 49 -4.70 3.96 6.67
CA ASP A 49 -5.51 4.65 7.67
C ASP A 49 -4.65 5.00 8.88
N ARG A 50 -3.96 6.15 8.76
CA ARG A 50 -3.06 6.68 9.79
C ARG A 50 -3.78 7.19 11.03
N GLN A 51 -5.11 7.23 11.01
CA GLN A 51 -5.94 7.76 12.09
C GLN A 51 -6.60 6.66 12.92
N VAL A 52 -6.44 5.38 12.55
CA VAL A 52 -6.91 4.27 13.39
C VAL A 52 -6.33 4.41 14.79
N THR A 53 -7.23 4.51 15.77
CA THR A 53 -6.88 4.55 17.18
C THR A 53 -6.99 3.17 17.81
N ARG A 54 -6.27 2.97 18.90
CA ARG A 54 -6.37 1.76 19.71
C ARG A 54 -7.80 1.54 20.23
N GLN A 55 -8.47 2.62 20.64
CA GLN A 55 -9.84 2.58 21.13
C GLN A 55 -10.82 2.08 20.06
N GLN A 56 -10.74 2.59 18.83
CA GLN A 56 -11.57 2.08 17.73
C GLN A 56 -11.32 0.59 17.47
N MET A 57 -10.06 0.15 17.58
CA MET A 57 -9.72 -1.25 17.40
C MET A 57 -10.32 -2.13 18.50
N ASP A 58 -10.16 -1.73 19.76
CA ASP A 58 -10.68 -2.48 20.91
C ASP A 58 -12.23 -2.52 20.90
N GLN A 59 -12.89 -1.45 20.46
CA GLN A 59 -14.35 -1.41 20.28
C GLN A 59 -14.83 -2.38 19.19
N ALA A 60 -14.18 -2.39 18.02
CA ALA A 60 -14.52 -3.32 16.95
C ALA A 60 -14.31 -4.78 17.36
N VAL A 61 -13.22 -5.07 18.10
CA VAL A 61 -12.96 -6.41 18.65
C VAL A 61 -14.06 -6.81 19.64
N ALA A 62 -14.38 -5.94 20.61
CA ALA A 62 -15.39 -6.23 21.62
C ALA A 62 -16.76 -6.53 20.99
N SER A 63 -17.16 -5.74 20.00
CA SER A 63 -18.43 -5.94 19.28
C SER A 63 -18.44 -7.25 18.48
N LEU A 64 -17.37 -7.58 17.75
CA LEU A 64 -17.30 -8.84 17.00
C LEU A 64 -17.26 -10.08 17.91
N VAL A 65 -16.69 -9.96 19.12
CA VAL A 65 -16.72 -11.02 20.14
C VAL A 65 -18.14 -11.18 20.70
N ASP A 66 -18.83 -10.08 21.02
CA ASP A 66 -20.22 -10.10 21.50
C ASP A 66 -21.17 -10.74 20.47
N GLN A 67 -20.96 -10.43 19.19
CA GLN A 67 -21.66 -11.04 18.06
C GLN A 67 -21.24 -12.49 17.75
N GLN A 68 -20.28 -13.06 18.49
CA GLN A 68 -19.73 -14.41 18.30
C GLN A 68 -19.13 -14.66 16.91
N LEU A 69 -18.69 -13.59 16.22
CA LEU A 69 -18.06 -13.67 14.91
C LEU A 69 -16.56 -13.96 15.01
N ILE A 70 -15.93 -13.59 16.12
CA ILE A 70 -14.51 -13.85 16.37
C ILE A 70 -14.29 -14.44 17.76
N THR A 71 -13.18 -15.15 17.91
CA THR A 71 -12.59 -15.50 19.21
C THR A 71 -11.24 -14.81 19.34
N VAL A 72 -10.85 -14.45 20.57
CA VAL A 72 -9.57 -13.78 20.84
C VAL A 72 -8.80 -14.55 21.91
N ALA A 73 -7.56 -14.93 21.60
CA ALA A 73 -6.61 -15.54 22.52
C ALA A 73 -5.23 -14.93 22.28
N ASP A 74 -4.50 -14.58 23.35
CA ASP A 74 -3.14 -14.01 23.29
C ASP A 74 -2.99 -12.82 22.31
N ASN A 75 -3.96 -11.90 22.28
CA ASN A 75 -4.03 -10.77 21.34
C ASN A 75 -4.11 -11.16 19.84
N GLN A 76 -4.50 -12.40 19.56
CA GLN A 76 -4.77 -12.90 18.22
C GLN A 76 -6.26 -13.17 18.07
N ALA A 77 -6.81 -12.79 16.93
CA ALA A 77 -8.21 -13.01 16.59
C ALA A 77 -8.35 -14.10 15.52
N SER A 78 -9.31 -15.00 15.74
CA SER A 78 -9.70 -16.07 14.82
C SER A 78 -11.17 -15.94 14.48
N LEU A 79 -11.53 -16.14 13.21
CA LEU A 79 -12.93 -16.17 12.80
C LEU A 79 -13.61 -17.44 13.33
N THR A 80 -14.84 -17.30 13.83
CA THR A 80 -15.75 -18.44 14.04
C THR A 80 -16.35 -18.86 12.70
N PRO A 81 -17.04 -20.01 12.60
CA PRO A 81 -17.78 -20.37 11.38
C PRO A 81 -18.79 -19.28 10.94
N ALA A 82 -19.44 -18.62 11.90
CA ALA A 82 -20.31 -17.48 11.63
C ALA A 82 -19.51 -16.28 11.08
N GLY A 83 -18.37 -15.95 11.71
CA GLY A 83 -17.46 -14.91 11.23
C GLY A 83 -16.94 -15.14 9.82
N GLN A 84 -16.61 -16.39 9.46
CA GLN A 84 -16.17 -16.75 8.11
C GLN A 84 -17.28 -16.52 7.08
N THR A 85 -18.53 -16.85 7.42
CA THR A 85 -19.70 -16.61 6.56
C THR A 85 -19.96 -15.13 6.35
N THR A 86 -19.89 -14.34 7.43
CA THR A 86 -20.01 -12.87 7.39
C THR A 86 -18.88 -12.26 6.56
N GLN A 87 -17.63 -12.70 6.78
CA GLN A 87 -16.47 -12.25 6.01
C GLN A 87 -16.65 -12.54 4.52
N ALA A 88 -17.07 -13.76 4.16
CA ALA A 88 -17.27 -14.15 2.76
C ALA A 88 -18.34 -13.28 2.08
N THR A 89 -19.41 -12.96 2.79
CA THR A 89 -20.47 -12.07 2.28
C THR A 89 -19.95 -10.64 2.09
N LEU A 90 -19.18 -10.10 3.03
CA LEU A 90 -18.58 -8.78 2.90
C LEU A 90 -17.58 -8.72 1.74
N LEU A 91 -16.69 -9.70 1.62
CA LEU A 91 -15.73 -9.77 0.51
C LEU A 91 -16.42 -9.88 -0.86
N ALA A 92 -17.60 -10.52 -0.94
CA ALA A 92 -18.37 -10.65 -2.18
C ALA A 92 -19.20 -9.39 -2.52
N THR A 93 -19.63 -8.62 -1.52
CA THR A 93 -20.55 -7.49 -1.70
C THR A 93 -19.87 -6.13 -1.68
N ARG A 94 -18.74 -6.01 -0.98
CA ARG A 94 -17.99 -4.77 -0.80
C ARG A 94 -16.87 -4.63 -1.82
N TYR A 95 -16.53 -3.38 -2.10
CA TYR A 95 -15.41 -3.09 -2.98
C TYR A 95 -14.06 -3.52 -2.37
N GLN A 96 -13.35 -4.36 -3.12
CA GLN A 96 -12.00 -4.83 -2.80
C GLN A 96 -10.97 -4.08 -3.65
N PRO A 97 -10.03 -3.34 -3.03
CA PRO A 97 -8.98 -2.64 -3.76
C PRO A 97 -8.06 -3.58 -4.54
N GLN A 98 -7.66 -3.17 -5.73
CA GLN A 98 -6.86 -3.95 -6.65
C GLN A 98 -5.45 -3.37 -6.85
N ALA A 99 -5.28 -2.07 -6.61
CA ALA A 99 -4.06 -1.33 -6.96
C ALA A 99 -3.41 -0.62 -5.77
N PHE A 100 -3.81 -0.95 -4.52
CA PHE A 100 -3.27 -0.30 -3.32
C PHE A 100 -1.75 -0.34 -3.20
N ALA A 101 -1.09 -1.38 -3.73
CA ALA A 101 0.37 -1.48 -3.81
C ALA A 101 1.03 -0.24 -4.44
N THR A 102 0.36 0.42 -5.39
CA THR A 102 0.86 1.66 -6.05
C THR A 102 1.12 2.78 -5.05
N ARG A 103 0.43 2.82 -3.90
CA ARG A 103 0.71 3.80 -2.84
C ARG A 103 2.08 3.64 -2.20
N LEU A 104 2.70 2.46 -2.32
CA LEU A 104 4.03 2.21 -1.78
C LEU A 104 5.14 2.75 -2.69
N THR A 105 4.84 2.99 -3.96
CA THR A 105 5.81 3.41 -4.98
C THR A 105 5.50 4.78 -5.59
N VAL A 106 4.29 5.31 -5.38
CA VAL A 106 3.87 6.64 -5.86
C VAL A 106 3.11 7.38 -4.75
N ASP A 107 3.35 8.68 -4.60
CA ASP A 107 2.52 9.56 -3.77
C ASP A 107 1.17 9.85 -4.46
N VAL A 108 0.28 8.86 -4.37
CA VAL A 108 -1.06 8.87 -4.97
C VAL A 108 -1.94 9.99 -4.41
N ALA A 109 -1.73 10.39 -3.15
CA ALA A 109 -2.50 11.47 -2.53
C ALA A 109 -2.17 12.82 -3.18
N THR A 110 -0.88 13.11 -3.37
CA THR A 110 -0.46 14.32 -4.08
C THR A 110 -0.84 14.25 -5.56
N PHE A 111 -0.75 13.07 -6.20
CA PHE A 111 -1.20 12.89 -7.58
C PHE A 111 -2.69 13.24 -7.74
N TRP A 112 -3.56 12.73 -6.86
CA TRP A 112 -4.99 13.03 -6.89
C TRP A 112 -5.27 14.53 -6.79
N GLN A 113 -4.57 15.24 -5.89
CA GLN A 113 -4.69 16.70 -5.76
C GLN A 113 -4.24 17.44 -7.01
N ARG A 114 -3.12 17.01 -7.62
CA ARG A 114 -2.64 17.58 -8.90
C ARG A 114 -3.63 17.33 -10.02
N LEU A 115 -4.18 16.12 -10.12
CA LEU A 115 -5.17 15.75 -11.12
C LEU A 115 -6.44 16.61 -11.01
N LEU A 116 -7.02 16.72 -9.81
CA LEU A 116 -8.22 17.53 -9.58
C LEU A 116 -8.01 18.99 -10.01
N LEU A 117 -6.90 19.61 -9.60
CA LEU A 117 -6.61 20.98 -9.95
C LEU A 117 -6.28 21.14 -11.45
N ALA A 118 -5.56 20.19 -12.04
CA ALA A 118 -5.24 20.20 -13.47
C ALA A 118 -6.50 20.09 -14.34
N VAL A 119 -7.43 19.17 -14.00
CA VAL A 119 -8.71 19.04 -14.70
C VAL A 119 -9.52 20.33 -14.64
N GLN A 120 -9.60 20.97 -13.45
CA GLN A 120 -10.28 22.26 -13.32
C GLN A 120 -9.62 23.32 -14.21
N VAL A 121 -8.30 23.48 -14.12
CA VAL A 121 -7.55 24.48 -14.92
C VAL A 121 -7.75 24.27 -16.41
N VAL A 122 -7.70 23.02 -16.89
CA VAL A 122 -7.89 22.67 -18.29
C VAL A 122 -9.33 22.92 -18.74
N SER A 123 -10.30 22.58 -17.90
CA SER A 123 -11.71 22.83 -18.18
C SER A 123 -12.00 24.33 -18.28
N GLU A 124 -11.66 25.13 -17.28
CA GLU A 124 -11.87 26.59 -17.29
C GLU A 124 -11.18 27.26 -18.49
N ALA A 125 -9.94 26.87 -18.78
CA ALA A 125 -9.21 27.39 -19.93
C ALA A 125 -9.88 27.06 -21.27
N SER A 126 -10.55 25.90 -21.39
CA SER A 126 -11.29 25.52 -22.60
C SER A 126 -12.53 26.38 -22.85
N TYR A 127 -13.12 26.94 -21.79
CA TYR A 127 -14.20 27.93 -21.84
C TYR A 127 -13.69 29.38 -21.87
N GLN A 128 -12.38 29.58 -22.00
CA GLN A 128 -11.72 30.89 -21.96
C GLN A 128 -11.92 31.66 -20.64
N GLU A 129 -12.37 30.98 -19.58
CA GLU A 129 -12.56 31.57 -18.26
C GLU A 129 -11.21 31.67 -17.52
N ARG A 130 -10.88 32.88 -17.08
CA ARG A 130 -9.63 33.19 -16.36
C ARG A 130 -9.89 33.58 -14.91
N HIS A 131 -11.11 33.94 -14.57
CA HIS A 131 -11.57 34.36 -13.26
C HIS A 131 -12.48 33.30 -12.65
N TYR A 132 -11.87 32.25 -12.12
CA TYR A 132 -12.56 31.22 -11.36
C TYR A 132 -11.89 31.04 -9.99
N TYR A 133 -12.60 30.41 -9.07
CA TYR A 133 -12.05 30.04 -7.78
C TYR A 133 -11.37 28.67 -7.88
N PRO A 134 -10.02 28.60 -7.87
CA PRO A 134 -9.33 27.33 -7.96
C PRO A 134 -9.58 26.51 -6.68
N LEU A 135 -9.61 25.19 -6.82
CA LEU A 135 -9.70 24.27 -5.70
C LEU A 135 -8.63 24.58 -4.64
N GLN A 136 -9.04 24.55 -3.37
CA GLN A 136 -8.13 24.79 -2.26
C GLN A 136 -7.20 23.60 -2.06
N MET A 137 -5.99 23.74 -2.61
CA MET A 137 -4.91 22.75 -2.55
C MET A 137 -3.69 23.28 -1.79
N PRO A 138 -2.81 22.40 -1.28
CA PRO A 138 -1.52 22.80 -0.74
C PRO A 138 -0.74 23.68 -1.73
N TRP A 139 0.05 24.63 -1.21
CA TRP A 139 0.80 25.58 -2.03
C TRP A 139 1.72 24.87 -3.05
N ALA A 140 2.39 23.78 -2.65
CA ALA A 140 3.25 23.00 -3.52
C ALA A 140 2.50 22.42 -4.75
N VAL A 141 1.26 21.95 -4.55
CA VAL A 141 0.39 21.45 -5.64
C VAL A 141 0.01 22.59 -6.58
N LYS A 142 -0.43 23.74 -6.03
CA LYS A 142 -0.77 24.93 -6.85
C LYS A 142 0.41 25.39 -7.72
N GLN A 143 1.61 25.46 -7.14
CA GLN A 143 2.81 25.85 -7.88
C GLN A 143 3.22 24.82 -8.94
N PHE A 144 3.09 23.53 -8.61
CA PHE A 144 3.34 22.46 -9.57
C PHE A 144 2.40 22.59 -10.78
N VAL A 145 1.08 22.65 -10.54
CA VAL A 145 0.08 22.72 -11.61
C VAL A 145 0.23 24.01 -12.44
N LYS A 146 0.59 25.13 -11.83
CA LYS A 146 0.89 26.38 -12.57
C LYS A 146 2.04 26.20 -13.56
N ARG A 147 3.18 25.64 -13.13
CA ARG A 147 4.34 25.40 -14.00
C ARG A 147 4.03 24.36 -15.08
N TRP A 148 3.35 23.30 -14.68
CA TRP A 148 2.86 22.26 -15.58
C TRP A 148 1.97 22.87 -16.67
N TYR A 149 0.95 23.63 -16.31
CA TYR A 149 0.04 24.25 -17.28
C TYR A 149 0.79 25.20 -18.22
N GLN A 150 1.70 26.03 -17.72
CA GLN A 150 2.52 26.91 -18.56
C GLN A 150 3.33 26.15 -19.62
N ARG A 151 3.80 24.94 -19.30
CA ARG A 151 4.53 24.07 -20.24
C ARG A 151 3.63 23.36 -21.25
N TYR A 152 2.41 22.99 -20.86
CA TYR A 152 1.53 22.11 -21.65
C TYR A 152 0.29 22.79 -22.25
N ARG A 153 0.05 24.09 -22.04
CA ARG A 153 -1.12 24.91 -22.47
C ARG A 153 -1.37 25.03 -23.99
N THR A 154 -1.01 24.03 -24.77
CA THR A 154 -1.28 23.95 -26.21
C THR A 154 -2.77 23.86 -26.49
N THR A 155 -3.17 24.07 -27.76
CA THR A 155 -4.57 24.01 -28.19
C THR A 155 -5.23 22.65 -27.99
N ASN A 156 -4.45 21.58 -27.83
CA ASN A 156 -4.96 20.21 -27.74
C ASN A 156 -5.05 19.67 -26.31
N LEU A 157 -4.68 20.47 -25.30
CA LEU A 157 -4.59 19.99 -23.91
C LEU A 157 -5.93 19.48 -23.37
N SER A 158 -7.05 20.17 -23.67
CA SER A 158 -8.38 19.74 -23.26
C SER A 158 -8.80 18.42 -23.92
N THR A 159 -8.53 18.27 -25.22
CA THR A 159 -8.77 17.04 -25.98
C THR A 159 -7.93 15.88 -25.45
N GLU A 160 -6.66 16.12 -25.12
CA GLU A 160 -5.77 15.12 -24.53
C GLU A 160 -6.33 14.63 -23.18
N PHE A 161 -6.65 15.55 -22.26
CA PHE A 161 -7.25 15.21 -20.97
C PHE A 161 -8.52 14.40 -21.11
N LYS A 162 -9.45 14.88 -21.95
CA LYS A 162 -10.72 14.21 -22.20
C LYS A 162 -10.49 12.79 -22.71
N THR A 163 -9.65 12.64 -23.74
CA THR A 163 -9.38 11.32 -24.36
C THR A 163 -8.74 10.36 -23.36
N THR A 164 -7.73 10.81 -22.62
CA THR A 164 -7.06 9.99 -21.60
C THR A 164 -8.01 9.54 -20.50
N LEU A 165 -8.82 10.47 -19.97
CA LEU A 165 -9.80 10.14 -18.93
C LEU A 165 -10.88 9.19 -19.47
N GLU A 166 -11.43 9.42 -20.66
CA GLU A 166 -12.42 8.54 -21.27
C GLU A 166 -11.87 7.12 -21.51
N GLN A 167 -10.64 7.02 -22.02
CA GLN A 167 -9.99 5.72 -22.24
C GLN A 167 -9.80 4.95 -20.93
N PHE A 168 -9.32 5.62 -19.88
CA PHE A 168 -9.20 5.01 -18.56
C PHE A 168 -10.57 4.60 -18.01
N LEU A 169 -11.56 5.48 -18.04
CA LEU A 169 -12.88 5.22 -17.46
C LEU A 169 -13.62 4.07 -18.17
N ARG A 170 -13.40 3.87 -19.48
CA ARG A 170 -13.93 2.71 -20.23
C ARG A 170 -13.37 1.36 -19.78
N THR A 171 -12.25 1.34 -19.07
CA THR A 171 -11.70 0.10 -18.47
C THR A 171 -12.33 -0.23 -17.12
N GLN A 172 -13.15 0.67 -16.58
CA GLN A 172 -13.80 0.53 -15.28
C GLN A 172 -15.28 0.17 -15.48
N ASN A 173 -15.90 -0.44 -14.48
CA ASN A 173 -17.36 -0.58 -14.49
C ASN A 173 -18.05 0.78 -14.33
N ASP A 174 -19.31 0.87 -14.77
CA ASP A 174 -20.06 2.12 -14.82
C ASP A 174 -20.14 2.84 -13.46
N GLN A 175 -20.32 2.10 -12.36
CA GLN A 175 -20.40 2.71 -11.03
C GLN A 175 -19.08 3.36 -10.61
N LEU A 176 -17.96 2.67 -10.84
CA LEU A 176 -16.62 3.20 -10.55
C LEU A 176 -16.28 4.39 -11.45
N ALA A 177 -16.65 4.31 -12.74
CA ALA A 177 -16.46 5.40 -13.68
C ALA A 177 -17.25 6.65 -13.27
N VAL A 178 -18.50 6.48 -12.81
CA VAL A 178 -19.31 7.57 -12.25
C VAL A 178 -18.66 8.15 -11.00
N ILE A 179 -18.22 7.34 -10.05
CA ILE A 179 -17.58 7.82 -8.82
C ILE A 179 -16.33 8.66 -9.13
N PHE A 180 -15.48 8.19 -10.05
CA PHE A 180 -14.25 8.90 -10.42
C PHE A 180 -14.55 10.21 -11.15
N SER A 181 -15.37 10.16 -12.21
CA SER A 181 -15.69 11.33 -13.04
C SER A 181 -16.45 12.41 -12.26
N GLN A 182 -17.42 12.02 -11.43
CA GLN A 182 -18.16 12.95 -10.58
C GLN A 182 -17.29 13.60 -9.51
N SER A 183 -16.14 13.02 -9.17
CA SER A 183 -15.22 13.64 -8.22
C SER A 183 -14.40 14.78 -8.84
N LEU A 184 -14.35 14.87 -10.17
CA LEU A 184 -13.61 15.92 -10.89
C LEU A 184 -14.40 17.23 -10.89
N SER A 185 -13.71 18.37 -10.86
CA SER A 185 -14.32 19.69 -10.97
C SER A 185 -13.92 20.35 -12.28
N GLY A 186 -14.88 20.98 -12.96
CA GLY A 186 -14.67 21.73 -14.19
C GLY A 186 -15.48 23.02 -14.22
N HIS A 187 -15.50 23.67 -15.38
CA HIS A 187 -16.24 24.90 -15.62
C HIS A 187 -17.73 24.72 -15.27
N GLU A 188 -18.23 25.54 -14.34
CA GLU A 188 -19.61 25.51 -13.80
C GLU A 188 -20.07 24.16 -13.23
N GLN A 189 -19.15 23.21 -13.03
CA GLN A 189 -19.44 21.85 -12.58
C GLN A 189 -18.56 21.51 -11.37
N PRO A 190 -19.04 21.78 -10.15
CA PRO A 190 -18.30 21.43 -8.94
C PRO A 190 -18.24 19.90 -8.79
N GLY A 191 -17.08 19.39 -8.39
CA GLY A 191 -16.92 17.97 -8.08
C GLY A 191 -17.79 17.54 -6.89
N THR A 192 -18.36 16.35 -7.00
CA THR A 192 -19.22 15.74 -5.99
C THR A 192 -18.40 15.36 -4.76
N THR A 193 -18.84 15.81 -3.59
CA THR A 193 -18.23 15.47 -2.30
C THR A 193 -18.51 14.01 -1.91
N ILE A 194 -17.69 13.44 -1.01
CA ILE A 194 -17.95 12.09 -0.46
C ILE A 194 -19.36 11.99 0.14
N VAL A 195 -19.84 13.01 0.85
CA VAL A 195 -21.19 13.02 1.45
C VAL A 195 -22.28 12.97 0.38
N GLN A 196 -22.09 13.65 -0.75
CA GLN A 196 -23.01 13.58 -1.88
C GLN A 196 -22.92 12.23 -2.60
N LEU A 197 -21.72 11.66 -2.75
CA LEU A 197 -21.53 10.31 -3.32
C LEU A 197 -22.18 9.23 -2.45
N VAL A 198 -22.20 9.36 -1.12
CA VAL A 198 -22.95 8.47 -0.21
C VAL A 198 -24.43 8.48 -0.59
N ARG A 199 -25.03 9.65 -0.79
CA ARG A 199 -26.44 9.80 -1.18
C ARG A 199 -26.72 9.23 -2.57
N LEU A 200 -25.78 9.38 -3.50
CA LEU A 200 -25.91 8.91 -4.88
C LEU A 200 -25.79 7.39 -5.00
N THR A 201 -24.93 6.76 -4.19
CA THR A 201 -24.52 5.36 -4.37
C THR A 201 -25.04 4.42 -3.29
N GLY A 202 -25.48 4.94 -2.15
CA GLY A 202 -25.84 4.15 -0.96
C GLY A 202 -24.65 3.51 -0.24
N ARG A 203 -23.41 3.76 -0.70
CA ARG A 203 -22.18 3.24 -0.08
C ARG A 203 -21.78 4.08 1.13
N THR A 204 -21.01 3.49 2.04
CA THR A 204 -20.49 4.22 3.21
C THR A 204 -19.39 5.20 2.78
N SER A 205 -19.14 6.24 3.60
CA SER A 205 -18.04 7.17 3.36
C SER A 205 -16.69 6.46 3.33
N ALA A 206 -16.47 5.46 4.19
CA ALA A 206 -15.23 4.69 4.25
C ALA A 206 -15.00 3.88 2.96
N GLU A 207 -16.05 3.23 2.44
CA GLU A 207 -16.00 2.49 1.19
C GLU A 207 -15.72 3.42 -0.01
N LEU A 208 -16.36 4.59 -0.07
CA LEU A 208 -16.12 5.57 -1.15
C LEU A 208 -14.71 6.17 -1.11
N MET A 209 -14.17 6.42 0.09
CA MET A 209 -12.77 6.85 0.26
C MET A 209 -11.81 5.77 -0.25
N ARG A 210 -12.08 4.50 0.08
CA ARG A 210 -11.32 3.34 -0.38
C ARG A 210 -11.36 3.21 -1.91
N ILE A 211 -12.55 3.28 -2.51
CA ILE A 211 -12.76 3.27 -3.97
C ILE A 211 -11.97 4.40 -4.64
N ARG A 212 -12.07 5.63 -4.14
CA ARG A 212 -11.38 6.78 -4.75
C ARG A 212 -9.87 6.59 -4.74
N VAL A 213 -9.31 6.14 -3.61
CA VAL A 213 -7.87 5.87 -3.50
C VAL A 213 -7.47 4.79 -4.50
N ASP A 214 -8.21 3.69 -4.58
CA ASP A 214 -7.87 2.59 -5.49
C ASP A 214 -8.02 2.99 -6.97
N LEU A 215 -9.07 3.71 -7.35
CA LEU A 215 -9.22 4.23 -8.72
C LEU A 215 -8.13 5.22 -9.09
N THR A 216 -7.64 5.99 -8.12
CA THR A 216 -6.46 6.83 -8.34
C THR A 216 -5.22 5.96 -8.58
N CYS A 217 -5.01 4.91 -7.77
CA CYS A 217 -3.93 3.95 -7.98
C CYS A 217 -4.00 3.25 -9.35
N LEU A 218 -5.19 2.83 -9.77
CA LEU A 218 -5.45 2.22 -11.08
C LEU A 218 -5.13 3.21 -12.21
N PHE A 219 -5.50 4.49 -12.04
CA PHE A 219 -5.18 5.50 -13.04
C PHE A 219 -3.68 5.77 -13.13
N VAL A 220 -2.96 5.79 -12.01
CA VAL A 220 -1.49 5.86 -11.99
C VAL A 220 -0.88 4.68 -12.76
N GLN A 221 -1.32 3.45 -12.48
CA GLN A 221 -0.85 2.26 -13.19
C GLN A 221 -1.12 2.35 -14.70
N TRP A 222 -2.32 2.80 -15.09
CA TRP A 222 -2.68 3.02 -16.48
C TRP A 222 -1.75 4.03 -17.17
N LEU A 223 -1.43 5.14 -16.50
CA LEU A 223 -0.52 6.18 -17.01
C LEU A 223 0.93 5.69 -17.15
N GLN A 224 1.34 4.68 -16.37
CA GLN A 224 2.68 4.10 -16.39
C GLN A 224 2.84 2.94 -17.38
N GLN A 225 1.78 2.55 -18.08
CA GLN A 225 1.88 1.49 -19.10
C GLN A 225 2.82 1.92 -20.24
N PRO A 226 3.62 0.99 -20.82
CA PRO A 226 4.55 1.33 -21.91
C PRO A 226 3.88 1.89 -23.16
N THR A 227 2.60 1.57 -23.36
CA THR A 227 1.76 2.07 -24.46
C THR A 227 1.36 3.52 -24.30
N THR A 228 1.48 4.08 -23.09
CA THR A 228 1.11 5.46 -22.80
C THR A 228 2.22 6.41 -23.26
N ASN A 229 1.85 7.49 -23.95
CA ASN A 229 2.83 8.46 -24.42
C ASN A 229 3.50 9.18 -23.23
N ALA A 230 4.79 8.90 -22.99
CA ALA A 230 5.57 9.51 -21.91
C ALA A 230 5.66 11.05 -21.99
N SER A 231 5.41 11.65 -23.17
CA SER A 231 5.36 13.10 -23.35
C SER A 231 3.97 13.71 -23.07
N SER A 232 3.00 12.89 -22.68
CA SER A 232 1.63 13.34 -22.33
C SER A 232 1.65 14.33 -21.17
N ALA A 233 0.83 15.38 -21.29
CA ALA A 233 0.58 16.33 -20.21
C ALA A 233 -0.05 15.64 -18.99
N VAL A 234 -0.89 14.62 -19.19
CA VAL A 234 -1.51 13.87 -18.07
C VAL A 234 -0.45 13.04 -17.32
N VAL A 235 0.41 12.33 -18.05
CA VAL A 235 1.54 11.58 -17.47
C VAL A 235 2.47 12.50 -16.71
N ALA A 236 2.72 13.71 -17.21
CA ALA A 236 3.58 14.70 -16.56
C ALA A 236 3.11 15.14 -15.16
N LEU A 237 1.85 14.85 -14.76
CA LEU A 237 1.38 15.09 -13.40
C LEU A 237 2.06 14.19 -12.35
N LEU A 238 2.61 13.04 -12.77
CA LEU A 238 3.32 12.08 -11.93
C LEU A 238 4.75 12.50 -11.59
N VAL A 239 5.32 13.48 -12.29
CA VAL A 239 6.73 13.87 -12.14
C VAL A 239 7.07 14.20 -10.67
N GLY A 240 8.05 13.49 -10.13
CA GLY A 240 8.55 13.69 -8.78
C GLY A 240 7.62 13.16 -7.69
N LEU A 241 6.71 12.25 -8.03
CA LEU A 241 5.86 11.52 -7.08
C LEU A 241 6.32 10.09 -6.87
N GLU A 242 7.34 9.64 -7.60
CA GLU A 242 7.98 8.35 -7.38
C GLU A 242 8.58 8.30 -5.98
N GLN A 243 8.34 7.19 -5.29
CA GLN A 243 8.88 6.91 -3.97
C GLN A 243 9.30 5.45 -3.88
N SER A 244 10.16 5.14 -2.92
CA SER A 244 10.59 3.77 -2.67
C SER A 244 9.80 3.18 -1.50
N PRO A 245 9.33 1.92 -1.61
CA PRO A 245 8.74 1.21 -0.49
C PRO A 245 9.78 0.87 0.57
N VAL A 246 11.08 0.99 0.27
CA VAL A 246 12.22 0.79 1.19
C VAL A 246 12.82 2.15 1.53
N SER A 247 13.14 2.37 2.81
CA SER A 247 13.80 3.60 3.25
C SER A 247 15.15 3.83 2.54
N GLN A 248 15.51 5.09 2.27
CA GLN A 248 16.79 5.43 1.65
C GLN A 248 17.99 4.86 2.43
N SER A 249 17.92 4.91 3.76
CA SER A 249 18.95 4.33 4.62
C SER A 249 19.05 2.81 4.52
N ALA A 250 17.92 2.12 4.30
CA ALA A 250 17.95 0.68 4.05
C ALA A 250 18.52 0.34 2.67
N LEU A 251 18.19 1.10 1.63
CA LEU A 251 18.78 0.95 0.29
C LEU A 251 20.30 1.13 0.30
N GLU A 252 20.81 2.12 1.02
CA GLU A 252 22.25 2.33 1.21
C GLU A 252 22.91 1.17 1.97
N THR A 253 22.24 0.62 2.99
CA THR A 253 22.72 -0.57 3.72
C THR A 253 22.80 -1.77 2.79
N LEU A 254 21.75 -2.02 2.01
CA LEU A 254 21.68 -3.12 1.07
C LEU A 254 22.78 -3.01 0.01
N SER A 255 22.98 -1.81 -0.55
CA SER A 255 24.02 -1.56 -1.54
C SER A 255 25.42 -1.90 -0.99
N ALA A 256 25.75 -1.38 0.20
CA ALA A 256 27.02 -1.68 0.85
C ALA A 256 27.17 -3.16 1.22
N PHE A 257 26.07 -3.80 1.65
CA PHE A 257 26.03 -5.23 1.87
C PHE A 257 26.36 -5.95 0.57
N ASN A 258 25.57 -5.82 -0.50
CA ASN A 258 25.74 -6.51 -1.79
C ASN A 258 27.12 -6.28 -2.45
N GLN A 259 27.80 -5.17 -2.17
CA GLN A 259 29.16 -4.88 -2.65
C GLN A 259 30.28 -5.65 -1.90
N GLY A 260 29.94 -6.56 -0.98
CA GLY A 260 30.93 -7.33 -0.22
C GLY A 260 31.18 -6.82 1.20
N GLY A 261 30.53 -5.71 1.61
CA GLY A 261 30.74 -5.13 2.94
C GLY A 261 30.26 -6.03 4.08
N GLN A 262 31.07 -6.16 5.13
CA GLN A 262 30.70 -6.87 6.35
C GLN A 262 29.76 -6.02 7.23
N LEU A 263 28.80 -6.64 7.94
CA LEU A 263 27.80 -5.91 8.72
C LEU A 263 28.40 -4.97 9.77
N ALA A 264 29.48 -5.39 10.43
CA ALA A 264 30.20 -4.57 11.41
C ALA A 264 30.84 -3.33 10.77
N GLU A 265 31.44 -3.49 9.58
CA GLU A 265 32.03 -2.37 8.85
C GLU A 265 30.96 -1.40 8.35
N ILE A 266 29.82 -1.92 7.85
CA ILE A 266 28.70 -1.09 7.42
C ILE A 266 28.15 -0.29 8.61
N SER A 267 27.99 -0.93 9.76
CA SER A 267 27.58 -0.28 11.03
C SER A 267 28.54 0.86 11.41
N GLN A 268 29.85 0.63 11.36
CA GLN A 268 30.85 1.65 11.68
C GLN A 268 30.88 2.79 10.67
N LYS A 269 30.98 2.48 9.37
CA LYS A 269 31.06 3.47 8.28
C LYS A 269 29.82 4.36 8.22
N ARG A 270 28.63 3.76 8.43
CA ARG A 270 27.35 4.47 8.41
C ARG A 270 26.90 5.01 9.77
N ARG A 271 27.68 4.76 10.85
CA ARG A 271 27.37 5.15 12.24
C ARG A 271 25.98 4.67 12.71
N LEU A 272 25.62 3.46 12.33
CA LEU A 272 24.36 2.81 12.70
C LEU A 272 24.60 1.75 13.76
N LYS A 273 23.60 1.49 14.62
CA LYS A 273 23.65 0.33 15.51
C LYS A 273 23.66 -0.96 14.67
N PRO A 274 24.34 -2.04 15.11
CA PRO A 274 24.30 -3.32 14.40
C PRO A 274 22.86 -3.85 14.19
N SER A 275 21.97 -3.63 15.17
CA SER A 275 20.55 -3.97 15.05
C SER A 275 19.87 -3.23 13.90
N THR A 276 20.15 -1.94 13.72
CA THR A 276 19.58 -1.11 12.64
C THR A 276 20.06 -1.57 11.26
N VAL A 277 21.34 -1.97 11.12
CA VAL A 277 21.85 -2.56 9.88
C VAL A 277 21.08 -3.84 9.52
N ARG A 278 20.83 -4.71 10.50
CA ARG A 278 20.05 -5.94 10.30
C ARG A 278 18.60 -5.64 9.94
N GLU A 279 17.96 -4.70 10.64
CA GLU A 279 16.59 -4.28 10.32
C GLU A 279 16.44 -3.72 8.91
N HIS A 280 17.41 -2.93 8.45
CA HIS A 280 17.44 -2.43 7.08
C HIS A 280 17.51 -3.55 6.03
N LEU A 281 18.32 -4.59 6.26
CA LEU A 281 18.39 -5.74 5.35
C LEU A 281 17.07 -6.52 5.33
N LEU A 282 16.40 -6.66 6.48
CA LEU A 282 15.08 -7.30 6.57
C LEU A 282 13.99 -6.47 5.88
N GLU A 283 13.99 -5.15 6.05
CA GLU A 283 13.08 -4.23 5.33
C GLU A 283 13.26 -4.36 3.82
N ALA A 284 14.51 -4.35 3.34
CA ALA A 284 14.82 -4.54 1.93
C ALA A 284 14.37 -5.91 1.40
N ALA A 285 14.64 -6.99 2.14
CA ALA A 285 14.25 -8.34 1.77
C ALA A 285 12.72 -8.51 1.65
N ILE A 286 11.96 -7.80 2.49
CA ILE A 286 10.49 -7.82 2.45
C ILE A 286 9.98 -7.17 1.16
N PHE A 287 10.42 -5.95 0.84
CA PHE A 287 9.83 -5.17 -0.25
C PHE A 287 10.44 -5.41 -1.64
N LEU A 288 11.72 -5.78 -1.72
CA LEU A 288 12.42 -5.93 -3.01
C LEU A 288 12.36 -7.36 -3.53
N PRO A 289 12.50 -7.61 -4.84
CA PRO A 289 12.59 -8.96 -5.38
C PRO A 289 13.66 -9.82 -4.68
N VAL A 290 13.49 -11.15 -4.67
CA VAL A 290 14.46 -12.08 -4.05
C VAL A 290 15.88 -11.87 -4.61
N THR A 291 16.00 -11.50 -5.87
CA THR A 291 17.29 -11.22 -6.53
C THR A 291 18.01 -9.96 -6.02
N ALA A 292 17.34 -9.10 -5.25
CA ALA A 292 17.92 -7.84 -4.76
C ALA A 292 18.82 -8.02 -3.53
N VAL A 293 18.73 -9.14 -2.82
CA VAL A 293 19.50 -9.42 -1.59
C VAL A 293 20.40 -10.61 -1.82
N ASP A 294 21.68 -10.47 -1.47
CA ASP A 294 22.63 -11.60 -1.47
C ASP A 294 22.40 -12.50 -0.24
N TYR A 295 21.40 -13.38 -0.36
CA TYR A 295 21.02 -14.29 0.72
C TYR A 295 22.14 -15.25 1.11
N GLN A 296 22.96 -15.74 0.16
CA GLN A 296 24.02 -16.72 0.45
C GLN A 296 25.08 -16.17 1.41
N ARG A 297 25.33 -14.85 1.37
CA ARG A 297 26.25 -14.21 2.32
C ARG A 297 25.70 -14.06 3.73
N ALA A 298 24.39 -13.93 3.87
CA ALA A 298 23.73 -13.88 5.17
C ALA A 298 23.36 -15.27 5.70
N LEU A 299 23.09 -16.21 4.79
CA LEU A 299 22.56 -17.55 5.03
C LEU A 299 23.35 -18.53 4.16
N PRO A 300 24.46 -19.09 4.66
CA PRO A 300 25.24 -20.10 3.93
C PRO A 300 24.37 -21.29 3.52
N GLU A 301 24.67 -21.91 2.38
CA GLU A 301 23.86 -23.01 1.82
C GLU A 301 23.62 -24.16 2.80
N LYS A 302 24.66 -24.55 3.56
CA LYS A 302 24.55 -25.59 4.59
C LYS A 302 23.55 -25.20 5.70
N LEU A 303 23.54 -23.94 6.11
CA LEU A 303 22.59 -23.44 7.12
C LEU A 303 21.17 -23.47 6.55
N MET A 304 20.96 -22.99 5.32
CA MET A 304 19.64 -23.04 4.68
C MET A 304 19.13 -24.47 4.52
N ALA A 305 19.96 -25.40 4.05
CA ALA A 305 19.59 -26.82 3.92
C ALA A 305 19.18 -27.42 5.27
N THR A 306 19.93 -27.11 6.34
CA THR A 306 19.60 -27.56 7.69
C THR A 306 18.26 -27.00 8.16
N MET A 307 17.99 -25.71 7.92
CA MET A 307 16.72 -25.08 8.27
C MET A 307 15.55 -25.67 7.46
N ILE A 308 15.73 -25.93 6.16
CA ILE A 308 14.71 -26.58 5.31
C ILE A 308 14.32 -27.94 5.90
N THR A 309 15.29 -28.79 6.23
CA THR A 309 15.02 -30.10 6.83
C THR A 309 14.38 -29.98 8.23
N ARG A 310 14.82 -29.02 9.06
CA ARG A 310 14.29 -28.83 10.42
C ARG A 310 12.80 -28.49 10.42
N PHE A 311 12.36 -27.72 9.43
CA PHE A 311 10.99 -27.23 9.35
C PHE A 311 10.13 -27.95 8.30
N GLU A 312 10.62 -29.07 7.77
CA GLU A 312 9.88 -29.88 6.81
C GLU A 312 8.51 -30.28 7.37
N GLY A 313 7.44 -30.05 6.60
CA GLY A 313 6.07 -30.34 6.99
C GLY A 313 5.44 -29.37 8.00
N GLN A 314 6.15 -28.34 8.46
CA GLN A 314 5.61 -27.32 9.37
C GLN A 314 5.17 -26.07 8.60
N ALA A 315 4.01 -25.51 8.96
CA ALA A 315 3.56 -24.25 8.41
C ALA A 315 4.51 -23.11 8.84
N LEU A 316 4.82 -22.21 7.90
CA LEU A 316 5.82 -21.17 8.12
C LEU A 316 5.45 -20.21 9.26
N ASP A 317 4.16 -19.96 9.49
CA ASP A 317 3.68 -19.10 10.59
C ASP A 317 3.88 -19.71 11.99
N ASP A 318 4.11 -21.02 12.07
CA ASP A 318 4.34 -21.73 13.32
C ASP A 318 5.83 -21.78 13.71
N TRP A 319 6.74 -21.43 12.79
CA TRP A 319 8.18 -21.50 13.04
C TRP A 319 8.59 -20.58 14.19
N GLN A 320 9.30 -21.14 15.16
CA GLN A 320 9.86 -20.43 16.30
C GLN A 320 11.39 -20.46 16.27
N PHE A 321 12.00 -19.36 16.71
CA PHE A 321 13.45 -19.25 16.76
C PHE A 321 14.08 -20.29 17.72
N ASP A 322 13.38 -20.66 18.79
CA ASP A 322 13.85 -21.66 19.75
C ASP A 322 14.00 -23.06 19.12
N GLN A 323 13.31 -23.35 18.01
CA GLN A 323 13.47 -24.63 17.29
C GLN A 323 14.81 -24.74 16.55
N VAL A 324 15.58 -23.65 16.46
CA VAL A 324 16.91 -23.59 15.86
C VAL A 324 17.95 -22.98 16.79
N SER A 325 17.67 -22.94 18.10
CA SER A 325 18.60 -22.38 19.09
C SER A 325 19.92 -23.16 19.19
N ASP A 326 19.94 -24.41 18.72
CA ASP A 326 21.14 -25.26 18.62
C ASP A 326 22.07 -24.86 17.48
N LEU A 327 21.56 -24.10 16.49
CA LEU A 327 22.32 -23.68 15.34
C LEU A 327 23.05 -22.35 15.62
N GLN A 328 24.22 -22.16 15.01
CA GLN A 328 24.95 -20.88 15.07
C GLN A 328 24.31 -19.85 14.13
N LEU A 329 23.16 -19.30 14.52
CA LEU A 329 22.52 -18.18 13.83
C LEU A 329 21.95 -17.15 14.82
N GLU A 330 21.83 -15.92 14.35
CA GLU A 330 21.12 -14.86 15.06
C GLU A 330 19.66 -14.77 14.59
N PHE A 331 18.79 -14.20 15.42
CA PHE A 331 17.36 -14.05 15.10
C PHE A 331 17.08 -13.33 13.77
N TRP A 332 17.92 -12.38 13.35
CA TRP A 332 17.73 -11.69 12.08
C TRP A 332 17.98 -12.62 10.88
N GLN A 333 18.89 -13.59 10.99
CA GLN A 333 19.12 -14.59 9.95
C GLN A 333 17.93 -15.54 9.85
N PHE A 334 17.38 -15.95 11.00
CA PHE A 334 16.14 -16.70 11.06
C PHE A 334 14.99 -15.96 10.35
N ARG A 335 14.81 -14.67 10.69
CA ARG A 335 13.80 -13.81 10.04
C ARG A 335 14.04 -13.63 8.55
N LEU A 336 15.30 -13.48 8.13
CA LEU A 336 15.66 -13.36 6.72
C LEU A 336 15.30 -14.64 5.95
N PHE A 337 15.52 -15.80 6.57
CA PHE A 337 15.13 -17.09 6.00
C PHE A 337 13.61 -17.24 5.91
N GLU A 338 12.85 -16.86 6.94
CA GLU A 338 11.37 -16.82 6.89
C GLU A 338 10.87 -15.94 5.73
N ILE A 339 11.50 -14.77 5.52
CA ILE A 339 11.18 -13.86 4.41
C ILE A 339 11.47 -14.52 3.05
N LEU A 340 12.65 -15.14 2.90
CA LEU A 340 13.03 -15.84 1.68
C LEU A 340 12.02 -16.95 1.34
N ARG A 341 11.68 -17.79 2.34
CA ARG A 341 10.74 -18.91 2.18
C ARG A 341 9.35 -18.41 1.82
N SER A 342 8.87 -17.33 2.43
CA SER A 342 7.58 -16.71 2.09
C SER A 342 7.49 -16.25 0.63
N LYS A 343 8.62 -15.91 -0.01
CA LYS A 343 8.67 -15.39 -1.38
C LYS A 343 8.96 -16.44 -2.45
N VAL A 344 9.56 -17.57 -2.07
CA VAL A 344 9.94 -18.64 -2.99
C VAL A 344 8.93 -19.79 -2.97
N ALA A 345 8.31 -20.07 -1.82
CA ALA A 345 7.47 -21.26 -1.67
C ALA A 345 5.99 -21.04 -2.06
N ASN A 346 5.54 -19.80 -2.31
CA ASN A 346 4.12 -19.46 -2.46
C ASN A 346 3.23 -19.99 -1.30
N ASP A 347 3.80 -20.18 -0.10
CA ASP A 347 3.11 -20.64 1.11
C ASP A 347 2.37 -19.47 1.80
N GLY A 348 1.45 -18.85 1.06
CA GLY A 348 0.68 -17.67 1.46
C GLY A 348 -0.82 -17.90 1.55
#